data_AF-A0A9P4UI14-F1
#
_entry.id   AF-A0A9P4UI14-F1
#
_cell.length_a   1.000
_cell.length_b   1.000
_cell.length_c   1.000
_cell.angle_alpha   90.00
_cell.angle_beta   90.00
_cell.angle_gamma   90.00
#
_symmetry.space_group_name_H-M   'P 1'
#
loop_
_entity.id
_entity.type
_entity.pdbx_description
1 polymer ?
#
loop_
_entity_poly.entity_id
_entity_poly.type
_entity_poly.pdbx_seq_one_letter_code
_entity_poly.pdbx_strand_id
1 'polypeptide(L)'
;MLESCDVIRRKIRTFHDSGEMKVGESQNAINVTGNAYSRFMGQNGPRKGLDSSVYDAAWAFFKTRELKGIKMPKKQTPAAAGTASNSGVPHAEGIELDWEREEKVPVFDPCDDIRRKINAHLKFPVVTQAAFLRNIGAQFHPAHRVQSR
;
A
#
# COMPACT_ATOMS: atom_id res chain seq x y z
N MET A 1 -9.53 -6.37 29.23
CA MET A 1 -8.22 -5.99 28.66
C MET A 1 -8.50 -5.25 27.35
N LEU A 2 -8.41 -3.92 27.35
CA LEU A 2 -8.63 -3.11 26.15
C LEU A 2 -7.43 -3.31 25.21
N GLU A 3 -7.68 -3.67 23.96
CA GLU A 3 -6.60 -3.86 22.99
C GLU A 3 -5.93 -2.52 22.67
N SER A 4 -4.61 -2.50 22.44
CA SER A 4 -3.92 -1.26 22.07
C SER A 4 -4.42 -0.72 20.72
N CYS A 5 -4.46 0.60 20.56
CA CYS A 5 -4.81 1.25 19.29
C CYS A 5 -3.90 0.79 18.13
N ASP A 6 -2.63 0.46 18.40
CA ASP A 6 -1.71 -0.09 17.40
C ASP A 6 -2.14 -1.49 16.93
N VAL A 7 -2.68 -2.31 17.84
CA VAL A 7 -3.21 -3.64 17.53
C VAL A 7 -4.45 -3.51 16.68
N ILE A 8 -5.40 -2.66 17.05
CA ILE A 8 -6.62 -2.42 16.26
C ILE A 8 -6.28 -1.89 14.87
N ARG A 9 -5.36 -0.92 14.74
CA ARG A 9 -4.88 -0.46 13.42
C ARG A 9 -4.29 -1.60 12.59
N ARG A 10 -3.51 -2.50 13.19
CA ARG A 10 -2.95 -3.68 12.49
C ARG A 10 -4.03 -4.67 12.07
N LYS A 11 -5.05 -4.90 12.91
CA LYS A 11 -6.21 -5.74 12.59
C LYS A 11 -6.98 -5.17 11.40
N ILE A 12 -7.23 -3.86 11.39
CA ILE A 12 -7.86 -3.15 10.27
C ILE A 12 -7.07 -3.30 8.98
N ARG A 13 -5.74 -3.08 8.99
CA ARG A 13 -4.89 -3.25 7.80
C ARG A 13 -4.96 -4.68 7.26
N THR A 14 -4.78 -5.67 8.13
CA THR A 14 -4.87 -7.09 7.75
C THR A 14 -6.23 -7.44 7.16
N PHE A 15 -7.30 -6.90 7.73
CA PHE A 15 -8.65 -7.13 7.25
C PHE A 15 -8.86 -6.54 5.85
N HIS A 16 -8.31 -5.35 5.57
CA HIS A 16 -8.40 -4.75 4.24
C HIS A 16 -7.50 -5.47 3.22
N ASP A 17 -6.31 -5.91 3.65
CA ASP A 17 -5.39 -6.70 2.83
C ASP A 17 -5.98 -8.07 2.44
N SER A 18 -6.90 -8.62 3.24
CA SER A 18 -7.56 -9.89 2.95
C SER A 18 -8.57 -9.81 1.79
N GLY A 19 -8.97 -8.61 1.38
CA GLY A 19 -9.95 -8.40 0.32
C GLY A 19 -11.40 -8.79 0.67
N GLU A 20 -11.67 -9.21 1.92
CA GLU A 20 -13.01 -9.61 2.36
C GLU A 20 -14.02 -8.45 2.37
N MET A 21 -13.59 -7.18 2.54
CA MET A 21 -14.46 -6.00 2.52
C MET A 21 -13.69 -4.74 2.14
N LYS A 22 -14.30 -3.84 1.35
CA LYS A 22 -13.68 -2.55 0.99
C LYS A 22 -13.72 -1.58 2.15
N VAL A 23 -12.73 -0.69 2.24
CA VAL A 23 -12.61 0.36 3.27
C VAL A 23 -13.91 1.15 3.46
N GLY A 24 -14.57 1.52 2.35
CA GLY A 24 -15.82 2.28 2.39
C GLY A 24 -17.01 1.48 2.91
N GLU A 25 -17.07 0.17 2.64
CA GLU A 25 -18.10 -0.72 3.18
C GLU A 25 -17.90 -0.94 4.68
N SER A 26 -16.64 -1.06 5.12
CA SER A 26 -16.28 -1.09 6.56
C SER A 26 -16.71 0.20 7.27
N GLN A 27 -16.46 1.35 6.66
CA GLN A 27 -16.80 2.65 7.22
C GLN A 27 -18.31 2.82 7.36
N ASN A 28 -19.08 2.42 6.35
CA ASN A 28 -20.54 2.47 6.37
C ASN A 28 -21.14 1.49 7.39
N ALA A 29 -20.63 0.26 7.46
CA ALA A 29 -21.12 -0.76 8.39
C ALA A 29 -20.86 -0.41 9.86
N ILE A 30 -19.79 0.33 10.13
CA ILE A 30 -19.35 0.72 11.47
C ILE A 30 -19.84 2.15 11.81
N ASN A 31 -20.55 2.82 10.87
CA ASN A 31 -21.05 4.20 10.99
C ASN A 31 -19.95 5.21 11.34
N VAL A 32 -18.80 5.09 10.67
CA VAL A 32 -17.62 5.95 10.86
C VAL A 32 -17.40 6.80 9.61
N THR A 33 -17.14 8.09 9.80
CA THR A 33 -16.79 8.98 8.67
C THR A 33 -15.38 8.69 8.14
N GLY A 34 -15.18 8.81 6.83
CA GLY A 34 -13.88 8.57 6.19
C GLY A 34 -12.75 9.45 6.73
N ASN A 35 -13.07 10.68 7.18
CA ASN A 35 -12.11 11.58 7.81
C ASN A 35 -11.67 11.08 9.20
N ALA A 36 -12.60 10.64 10.04
CA ALA A 36 -12.27 10.06 11.35
C ALA A 36 -11.42 8.79 11.19
N TYR A 37 -11.79 7.93 10.23
CA TYR A 37 -11.02 6.73 9.89
C TYR A 37 -9.58 7.07 9.48
N SER A 38 -9.41 8.02 8.54
CA SER A 38 -8.09 8.41 8.04
C SER A 38 -7.22 9.02 9.15
N ARG A 39 -7.82 9.86 10.01
CA ARG A 39 -7.16 10.43 11.19
C ARG A 39 -6.71 9.36 12.17
N PHE A 40 -7.54 8.36 12.47
CA PHE A 40 -7.17 7.26 13.36
C PHE A 40 -6.05 6.40 12.76
N MET A 41 -6.14 6.05 11.48
CA MET A 41 -5.15 5.21 10.79
C MET A 41 -3.78 5.87 10.61
N GLY A 42 -3.73 7.20 10.55
CA GLY A 42 -2.50 7.99 10.48
C GLY A 42 -1.81 8.24 11.83
N GLN A 43 -2.47 7.95 12.96
CA GLN A 43 -1.85 8.08 14.28
C GLN A 43 -0.91 6.91 14.59
N ASN A 44 0.08 7.17 15.45
CA ASN A 44 1.05 6.19 15.92
C ASN A 44 1.16 6.27 17.45
N GLY A 45 1.15 5.11 18.11
CA GLY A 45 1.34 5.00 19.56
C GLY A 45 0.27 4.12 20.22
N PRO A 46 0.62 3.41 21.33
CA PRO A 46 -0.24 2.37 21.88
C PRO A 46 -1.59 2.88 22.43
N ARG A 47 -1.62 4.16 22.84
CA ARG A 47 -2.75 4.84 23.48
C ARG A 47 -3.32 6.00 22.65
N LYS A 48 -2.70 6.29 21.50
CA LYS A 48 -3.07 7.45 20.68
C LYS A 48 -4.27 7.07 19.83
N GLY A 49 -5.41 7.73 20.10
CA GLY A 49 -6.71 7.44 19.49
C GLY A 49 -7.61 6.50 20.30
N LEU A 50 -7.35 6.32 21.60
CA LEU A 50 -8.20 5.54 22.53
C LEU A 50 -9.62 6.14 22.68
N ASP A 51 -9.74 7.45 22.54
CA ASP A 51 -10.97 8.23 22.60
C ASP A 51 -11.65 8.39 21.24
N SER A 52 -11.10 7.75 20.19
CA SER A 52 -11.66 7.83 18.85
C SER A 52 -12.85 6.89 18.73
N SER A 53 -13.97 7.39 18.19
CA SER A 53 -15.13 6.57 17.82
C SER A 53 -14.78 5.41 16.88
N VAL A 54 -13.69 5.56 16.11
CA VAL A 54 -13.16 4.51 15.22
C VAL A 54 -12.61 3.33 16.00
N TYR A 55 -11.96 3.58 17.15
CA TYR A 55 -11.40 2.53 17.98
C TYR A 55 -12.50 1.67 18.59
N ASP A 56 -13.50 2.30 19.22
CA ASP A 56 -14.61 1.59 19.88
C ASP A 56 -15.40 0.74 18.88
N ALA A 57 -15.71 1.33 17.73
CA ALA A 57 -16.53 0.68 16.73
C ALA A 57 -15.76 -0.44 15.99
N ALA A 58 -14.46 -0.27 15.73
CA ALA A 58 -13.62 -1.33 15.20
C ALA A 58 -13.40 -2.47 16.23
N TRP A 59 -13.19 -2.14 17.50
CA TRP A 59 -13.05 -3.13 18.57
C TRP A 59 -14.32 -3.98 18.70
N ALA A 60 -15.49 -3.34 18.72
CA ALA A 60 -16.78 -4.03 18.74
C ALA A 60 -16.92 -4.98 17.53
N PHE A 61 -16.59 -4.51 16.33
CA PHE A 61 -16.66 -5.32 15.11
C PHE A 61 -15.76 -6.57 15.16
N PHE A 62 -14.50 -6.43 15.57
CA PHE A 62 -13.59 -7.57 15.69
C PHE A 62 -14.02 -8.51 16.82
N LYS A 63 -14.52 -7.99 17.95
CA LYS A 63 -15.03 -8.81 19.04
C LYS A 63 -16.26 -9.61 18.62
N THR A 64 -17.19 -8.99 17.89
CA THR A 64 -18.36 -9.68 17.33
C THR A 64 -17.94 -10.78 16.35
N ARG A 65 -16.89 -10.58 15.55
CA ARG A 65 -16.36 -11.61 14.65
C ARG A 65 -15.66 -12.76 15.39
N GLU A 66 -14.88 -12.45 16.43
CA GLU A 66 -14.30 -13.45 17.32
C GLU A 66 -15.39 -14.32 17.97
N LEU A 67 -16.45 -13.70 18.49
CA LEU A 67 -17.59 -14.42 19.09
C LEU A 67 -18.37 -15.25 18.06
N LYS A 68 -18.45 -14.79 16.81
CA LYS A 68 -19.04 -15.56 15.69
C LYS A 68 -18.13 -16.68 15.18
N GLY A 69 -16.94 -16.88 15.76
CA GLY A 69 -16.00 -17.93 15.35
C GLY A 69 -15.28 -17.64 14.02
N ILE A 70 -15.47 -16.45 13.44
CA ILE A 70 -14.80 -16.03 12.21
C ILE A 70 -13.41 -15.55 12.61
N LYS A 71 -12.41 -16.44 12.48
CA LYS A 71 -11.01 -16.10 12.73
C LYS A 71 -10.60 -14.95 11.82
N MET A 72 -9.85 -13.99 12.35
CA MET A 72 -9.30 -12.92 11.52
C MET A 72 -8.53 -13.51 10.35
N PRO A 73 -8.72 -12.97 9.13
CA PRO A 73 -7.98 -13.44 7.98
C PRO A 73 -6.49 -13.36 8.30
N LYS A 74 -5.78 -14.47 8.11
CA LYS A 74 -4.32 -14.48 8.14
C LYS A 74 -3.90 -13.51 7.03
N LYS A 75 -2.99 -12.59 7.34
CA LYS A 75 -2.34 -11.74 6.34
C LYS A 75 -2.00 -12.64 5.16
N GLN A 76 -2.66 -12.42 4.03
CA GLN A 76 -2.27 -13.07 2.80
C GLN A 76 -0.88 -12.48 2.49
N THR A 77 0.18 -13.18 2.89
CA THR A 77 1.40 -13.13 2.10
C THR A 77 0.94 -13.43 0.68
N PRO A 78 1.21 -12.56 -0.31
CA PRO A 78 0.85 -12.89 -1.68
C PRO A 78 1.46 -14.26 -1.95
N ALA A 79 0.61 -15.28 -2.05
CA ALA A 79 1.00 -16.53 -2.64
C ALA A 79 1.53 -16.13 -4.01
N ALA A 80 2.74 -16.58 -4.32
CA ALA A 80 3.34 -16.40 -5.62
C ALA A 80 2.33 -16.88 -6.67
N ALA A 81 1.61 -15.94 -7.27
CA ALA A 81 0.92 -16.16 -8.53
C ALA A 81 2.03 -16.23 -9.58
N GLY A 82 2.69 -17.38 -9.63
CA GLY A 82 3.48 -17.76 -10.78
C GLY A 82 2.53 -18.02 -11.94
N THR A 83 2.84 -17.41 -13.08
CA THR A 83 2.63 -17.77 -14.50
C THR A 83 2.32 -16.46 -15.25
N ALA A 84 3.15 -15.91 -16.14
CA ALA A 84 4.11 -16.51 -17.05
C ALA A 84 5.30 -15.59 -17.33
N SER A 85 6.47 -16.21 -17.47
CA SER A 85 7.55 -15.92 -18.42
C SER A 85 7.71 -14.49 -18.95
N ASN A 86 8.63 -13.74 -18.33
CA ASN A 86 9.84 -13.35 -19.07
C ASN A 86 10.99 -13.12 -18.08
N SER A 87 12.01 -13.95 -18.22
CA SER A 87 13.33 -13.82 -17.60
C SER A 87 14.06 -12.61 -18.20
N GLY A 88 13.63 -11.42 -17.84
CA GLY A 88 14.25 -10.18 -18.26
C GLY A 88 13.56 -9.02 -17.56
N VAL A 89 14.36 -8.13 -16.97
CA VAL A 89 13.90 -6.78 -16.66
C VAL A 89 13.20 -6.25 -17.91
N PRO A 90 11.94 -5.77 -17.85
CA PRO A 90 11.33 -5.17 -19.04
C PRO A 90 12.21 -3.99 -19.47
N HIS A 91 12.89 -4.15 -20.59
CA HIS A 91 13.71 -3.10 -21.17
C HIS A 91 12.77 -2.03 -21.72
N ALA A 92 12.75 -0.86 -21.08
CA ALA A 92 12.00 0.30 -21.56
C ALA A 92 12.75 1.06 -22.68
N GLU A 93 13.92 0.55 -23.10
CA GLU A 93 14.73 1.12 -24.17
C GLU A 93 13.97 1.01 -25.49
N GLY A 94 13.52 2.15 -26.04
CA GLY A 94 12.82 2.25 -27.33
C GLY A 94 11.31 2.50 -27.24
N ILE A 95 10.75 2.67 -26.04
CA ILE A 95 9.36 3.13 -25.87
C ILE A 95 9.38 4.67 -25.85
N GLU A 96 8.96 5.32 -26.94
CA GLU A 96 8.78 6.78 -27.00
C GLU A 96 7.30 7.10 -26.72
N LEU A 97 7.04 7.92 -25.71
CA LEU A 97 5.69 8.38 -25.38
C LEU A 97 5.40 9.74 -26.03
N ASP A 98 4.15 9.94 -26.44
CA ASP A 98 3.70 11.26 -26.85
C ASP A 98 3.95 12.26 -25.71
N TRP A 99 4.53 13.41 -26.06
CA TRP A 99 4.92 14.48 -25.13
C TRP A 99 6.09 14.16 -24.20
N GLU A 100 6.83 13.07 -24.42
CA GLU A 100 8.03 12.71 -23.66
C GLU A 100 9.16 13.73 -23.81
N ARG A 101 9.45 14.16 -25.04
CA ARG A 101 10.49 15.18 -25.32
C ARG A 101 10.19 16.54 -24.71
N GLU A 102 8.93 16.82 -24.42
CA GLU A 102 8.49 18.05 -23.78
C GLU A 102 8.36 17.91 -22.25
N GLU A 103 8.67 16.74 -21.70
CA GLU A 103 8.51 16.39 -20.28
C GLU A 103 7.07 16.59 -19.76
N LYS A 104 6.06 16.48 -20.64
CA LYS A 104 4.63 16.69 -20.34
C LYS A 104 3.82 15.39 -20.30
N VAL A 105 4.48 14.26 -20.09
CA VAL A 105 3.80 12.96 -20.02
C VAL A 105 2.86 12.95 -18.82
N PRO A 106 1.55 12.74 -19.01
CA PRO A 106 0.60 12.71 -17.91
C PRO A 106 0.86 11.51 -17.01
N VAL A 107 1.03 11.77 -15.71
CA VAL A 107 1.16 10.72 -14.68
C VAL A 107 -0.22 10.44 -14.10
N PHE A 108 -0.76 9.26 -14.39
CA PHE A 108 -2.10 8.86 -13.95
C PHE A 108 -2.12 8.13 -12.60
N ASP A 109 -1.00 7.57 -12.15
CA ASP A 109 -0.93 6.85 -10.88
C ASP A 109 -0.73 7.80 -9.70
N PRO A 110 -1.41 7.60 -8.56
CA PRO A 110 -1.12 8.31 -7.34
C PRO A 110 0.26 7.92 -6.79
N CYS A 111 0.85 8.80 -5.98
CA CYS A 111 2.19 8.61 -5.42
C CYS A 111 2.37 7.27 -4.70
N ASP A 112 1.34 6.77 -4.00
CA ASP A 112 1.40 5.51 -3.26
C ASP A 112 1.48 4.29 -4.19
N ASP A 113 0.83 4.35 -5.35
CA ASP A 113 0.91 3.28 -6.35
C ASP A 113 2.27 3.24 -7.01
N ILE A 114 2.85 4.40 -7.32
CA ILE A 114 4.23 4.50 -7.81
C ILE A 114 5.21 3.92 -6.77
N ARG A 115 5.09 4.29 -5.49
CA ARG A 115 5.93 3.72 -4.42
C ARG A 115 5.79 2.21 -4.32
N ARG A 116 4.57 1.68 -4.43
CA ARG A 116 4.30 0.24 -4.40
C ARG A 116 4.97 -0.48 -5.57
N LYS A 117 4.88 0.07 -6.78
CA LYS A 117 5.53 -0.48 -7.99
C LYS A 117 7.06 -0.47 -7.87
N ILE A 118 7.65 0.64 -7.41
CA ILE A 118 9.11 0.74 -7.18
C ILE A 118 9.56 -0.31 -6.16
N ASN A 119 8.87 -0.42 -5.02
CA ASN A 119 9.22 -1.40 -3.99
C ASN A 119 9.06 -2.84 -4.44
N ALA A 120 8.12 -3.14 -5.35
CA ALA A 120 8.00 -4.46 -5.95
C ALA A 120 9.18 -4.73 -6.90
N HIS A 121 9.57 -3.75 -7.72
CA HIS A 121 10.69 -3.87 -8.66
C HIS A 121 12.04 -4.09 -7.94
N LEU A 122 12.28 -3.39 -6.83
CA LEU A 122 13.51 -3.54 -6.04
C LEU A 122 13.62 -4.86 -5.26
N LYS A 123 12.53 -5.64 -5.17
CA LYS A 123 12.55 -6.97 -4.52
C LYS A 123 12.99 -8.08 -5.47
N PHE A 124 13.10 -7.82 -6.76
CA PHE A 124 13.59 -8.83 -7.70
C PHE A 124 15.09 -9.06 -7.50
N PRO A 125 15.55 -10.32 -7.40
CA PRO A 125 16.94 -10.65 -7.03
C PRO A 125 17.97 -10.19 -8.06
N VAL A 126 17.55 -9.91 -9.29
CA VAL A 126 18.41 -9.47 -10.41
C VAL A 126 18.54 -7.93 -10.45
N VAL A 127 17.62 -7.20 -9.82
CA VAL A 127 17.59 -5.74 -9.90
C VAL A 127 18.37 -5.15 -8.74
N THR A 128 19.42 -4.38 -9.05
CA THR A 128 20.10 -3.57 -8.04
C THR A 128 19.49 -2.17 -8.00
N GLN A 129 19.35 -1.60 -6.80
CA GLN A 129 18.88 -0.23 -6.61
C GLN A 129 19.71 0.77 -7.44
N ALA A 130 21.04 0.58 -7.47
CA ALA A 130 21.92 1.44 -8.26
C ALA A 130 21.68 1.35 -9.77
N ALA A 131 21.39 0.15 -10.30
CA ALA A 131 21.04 0.00 -11.72
C ALA A 131 19.71 0.68 -12.04
N PHE A 132 18.70 0.50 -11.20
CA PHE A 132 17.41 1.16 -11.35
C PHE A 132 17.52 2.70 -11.37
N LEU A 133 18.29 3.29 -10.45
CA LEU A 133 18.51 4.73 -10.40
C LEU A 133 19.26 5.28 -11.63
N ARG A 134 20.21 4.52 -12.18
CA ARG A 134 20.89 4.88 -13.44
C ARG A 134 19.93 4.88 -14.62
N ASN A 135 19.07 3.87 -14.71
CA ASN A 135 18.10 3.76 -15.79
C ASN A 135 17.11 4.92 -15.78
N ILE A 136 16.59 5.31 -14.59
CA ILE A 136 15.73 6.50 -14.45
C ILE A 136 16.48 7.78 -14.85
N GLY A 137 17.72 7.95 -14.38
CA GLY A 137 18.51 9.14 -14.70
C GLY A 137 18.74 9.34 -16.20
N ALA A 138 18.82 8.25 -16.96
CA ALA A 138 18.97 8.25 -18.40
C ALA A 138 17.68 8.63 -19.17
N GLN A 139 16.50 8.59 -18.54
CA GLN A 139 15.23 8.98 -19.20
C GLN A 139 14.99 10.50 -19.19
N PHE A 140 15.75 11.27 -18.40
CA PHE A 140 15.63 12.73 -18.38
C PHE A 140 16.32 13.38 -19.58
N HIS A 141 15.76 14.48 -20.07
CA HIS A 141 16.31 15.25 -21.18
C HIS A 141 16.55 16.71 -20.74
N PRO A 142 17.74 17.07 -20.24
CA PRO A 142 19.01 16.33 -20.24
C PRO A 142 19.13 15.30 -19.11
N ALA A 143 20.01 14.30 -19.31
CA ALA A 143 20.21 13.22 -18.34
C ALA A 143 20.60 13.77 -16.96
N HIS A 144 19.90 13.30 -15.92
CA HIS A 144 20.09 13.78 -14.56
C HIS A 144 20.65 12.67 -13.65
N ARG A 145 21.58 13.02 -12.76
CA ARG A 145 22.14 12.06 -11.80
C ARG A 145 21.19 11.87 -10.63
N VAL A 146 20.43 10.78 -10.63
CA VAL A 146 19.58 10.36 -9.51
C VAL A 146 20.42 9.54 -8.52
N GLN A 147 20.34 9.86 -7.23
CA GLN A 147 21.08 9.17 -6.15
C GLN A 147 20.11 8.87 -4.99
N SER A 148 20.26 7.71 -4.35
CA SER A 148 19.61 7.44 -3.07
C SER A 148 20.28 8.29 -1.99
N ARG A 149 19.49 9.06 -1.25
CA ARG A 149 19.94 9.74 -0.03
C ARG A 149 19.91 8.82 1.18
#